data_AF-V5GHU2-F1
#
_entry.id   AF-V5GHU2-F1
#
_cell.length_a   1.000
_cell.length_b   1.000
_cell.length_c   1.000
_cell.angle_alpha   90.00
_cell.angle_beta   90.00
_cell.angle_gamma   90.00
#
_symmetry.space_group_name_H-M   'P 1'
#
loop_
_entity.id
_entity.type
_entity.pdbx_description
1 polymer ?
#
loop_
_entity_poly.entity_id
_entity_poly.type
_entity_poly.pdbx_seq_one_letter_code
_entity_poly.pdbx_strand_id
1 'polypeptide(L)'
;MSFGVITFGAISDKVGRVPVMVLVYILAGAGAVVTYFTNNFAVFVVTRAIEGAVLLSISIIPFVLAVEYVPAQKRMLVLSAFRFAYPLLGVCMPWVAYAVGHWRLLNAVVVVPCILGPLVSWFIPESTRWLIAKGNIKRTKKILQWIAKVNGKQVDPDAFDSLQFPDKSDGMKKTSTMDVFRFPTLRRNFLITLFLWLLSCLTYSAGQLYAATATDDPFVMTSTTNAMDILGHGAGVASG
;
A
#
# COMPACT_ATOMS: atom_id res chain seq x y z
N MET A 1 14.33 1.86 -1.79
CA MET A 1 12.96 1.59 -1.28
C MET A 1 12.42 2.76 -0.47
N SER A 2 13.03 3.15 0.66
CA SER A 2 12.46 4.17 1.57
C SER A 2 12.28 5.56 0.98
N PHE A 3 13.17 6.02 0.09
CA PHE A 3 13.02 7.32 -0.54
C PHE A 3 11.78 7.39 -1.45
N GLY A 4 11.51 6.32 -2.19
CA GLY A 4 10.40 6.28 -3.13
C GLY A 4 9.03 6.30 -2.45
N VAL A 5 8.86 5.61 -1.32
CA VAL A 5 7.59 5.71 -0.57
C VAL A 5 7.33 7.12 -0.03
N ILE A 6 8.37 7.83 0.42
CA ILE A 6 8.24 9.21 0.91
C ILE A 6 7.85 10.14 -0.25
N THR A 7 8.49 10.01 -1.41
CA THR A 7 8.20 10.85 -2.57
C THR A 7 6.82 10.55 -3.16
N PHE A 8 6.53 9.30 -3.49
CA PHE A 8 5.23 8.91 -4.05
C PHE A 8 4.08 9.10 -3.06
N GLY A 9 4.32 8.93 -1.75
CA GLY A 9 3.37 9.29 -0.71
C GLY A 9 3.05 10.78 -0.72
N ALA A 10 4.07 11.64 -0.74
CA ALA A 10 3.88 13.09 -0.82
C ALA A 10 3.21 13.54 -2.13
N ILE A 11 3.47 12.86 -3.25
CA ILE A 11 2.80 13.12 -4.53
C ILE A 11 1.33 12.68 -4.45
N SER A 12 1.04 11.53 -3.84
CA SER A 12 -0.31 10.99 -3.63
C SER A 12 -1.20 11.95 -2.83
N ASP A 13 -0.63 12.64 -1.85
CA ASP A 13 -1.36 13.66 -1.10
C ASP A 13 -1.66 14.93 -1.92
N LYS A 14 -0.83 15.25 -2.91
CA LYS A 14 -1.03 16.44 -3.77
C LYS A 14 -1.94 16.18 -4.95
N VAL A 15 -1.77 15.04 -5.62
CA VAL A 15 -2.39 14.69 -6.92
C VAL A 15 -3.65 13.82 -6.74
N GLY A 16 -3.71 13.02 -5.68
CA GLY A 16 -4.75 12.00 -5.47
C GLY A 16 -4.12 10.61 -5.35
N ARG A 17 -4.83 9.69 -4.70
CA ARG A 17 -4.30 8.36 -4.39
C ARG A 17 -4.35 7.47 -5.63
N VAL A 18 -5.46 7.51 -6.38
CA VAL A 18 -5.69 6.64 -7.53
C VAL A 18 -4.73 6.94 -8.71
N PRO A 19 -4.52 8.20 -9.14
CA PRO A 19 -3.56 8.51 -10.20
C PRO A 19 -2.13 8.09 -9.87
N VAL A 20 -1.70 8.29 -8.62
CA VAL A 20 -0.33 7.92 -8.21
C VAL A 20 -0.19 6.41 -8.08
N MET A 21 -1.22 5.71 -7.59
CA MET A 21 -1.27 4.25 -7.62
C MET A 21 -1.07 3.72 -9.05
N VAL A 22 -1.82 4.25 -10.03
CA VAL A 22 -1.68 3.88 -11.46
C VAL A 22 -0.27 4.16 -11.97
N LEU A 23 0.28 5.34 -11.68
CA LEU A 23 1.65 5.71 -12.08
C LEU A 23 2.69 4.71 -11.55
N VAL A 24 2.61 4.37 -10.28
CA VAL A 24 3.54 3.44 -9.61
C VAL A 24 3.43 2.04 -10.21
N TYR A 25 2.22 1.56 -10.52
CA TYR A 25 2.02 0.29 -11.24
C TYR A 25 2.60 0.30 -12.66
N ILE A 26 2.41 1.39 -13.40
CA ILE A 26 2.98 1.54 -14.75
C ILE A 26 4.50 1.54 -14.69
N LEU A 27 5.10 2.27 -13.75
CA LEU A 27 6.56 2.30 -13.57
C LEU A 27 7.13 0.93 -13.22
N ALA A 28 6.44 0.18 -12.35
CA ALA A 28 6.83 -1.19 -12.00
C ALA A 28 6.70 -2.15 -13.19
N GLY A 29 5.59 -2.10 -13.91
CA GLY A 29 5.36 -2.95 -15.09
C GLY A 29 6.34 -2.64 -16.24
N ALA A 30 6.56 -1.36 -16.53
CA ALA A 30 7.53 -0.94 -17.54
C ALA A 30 8.96 -1.35 -17.15
N GLY A 31 9.35 -1.18 -15.88
CA GLY A 31 10.62 -1.67 -15.36
C GLY A 31 10.82 -3.17 -15.57
N ALA A 32 9.78 -3.96 -15.27
CA ALA A 32 9.83 -5.41 -15.39
C ALA A 32 9.95 -5.87 -16.85
N VAL A 33 9.22 -5.21 -17.77
CA VAL A 33 9.32 -5.46 -19.22
C VAL A 33 10.71 -5.11 -19.75
N VAL A 34 11.25 -3.93 -19.42
CA VAL A 34 12.60 -3.54 -19.87
C VAL A 34 13.64 -4.52 -19.33
N THR A 35 13.47 -4.99 -18.09
CA THR A 35 14.39 -5.94 -17.48
C THR A 35 14.31 -7.33 -18.11
N TYR A 36 13.15 -7.73 -18.63
CA TYR A 36 13.03 -8.97 -19.38
C TYR A 36 13.90 -8.97 -20.66
N PHE A 37 13.89 -7.86 -21.40
CA PHE A 37 14.58 -7.74 -22.69
C PHE A 37 16.04 -7.27 -22.58
N THR A 38 16.45 -6.69 -21.45
CA THR A 38 17.80 -6.14 -21.33
C THR A 38 18.87 -7.24 -21.27
N ASN A 39 19.94 -7.02 -22.04
CA ASN A 39 21.21 -7.74 -21.93
C ASN A 39 22.33 -6.83 -21.39
N ASN A 40 22.05 -5.54 -21.16
CA ASN A 40 23.01 -4.57 -20.66
C ASN A 40 22.88 -4.44 -19.14
N PHE A 41 23.98 -4.67 -18.43
CA PHE A 41 24.02 -4.61 -16.97
C PHE A 41 23.67 -3.22 -16.41
N ALA A 42 24.10 -2.13 -17.06
CA ALA A 42 23.78 -0.78 -16.62
C ALA A 42 22.26 -0.51 -16.69
N VAL A 43 21.62 -0.91 -17.79
CA VAL A 43 20.16 -0.80 -17.94
C VAL A 43 19.44 -1.65 -16.91
N PHE A 44 19.92 -2.87 -16.65
CA PHE A 44 19.39 -3.75 -15.60
C PHE A 44 19.45 -3.10 -14.21
N VAL A 45 20.58 -2.50 -13.84
CA VAL A 45 20.73 -1.84 -12.53
C VAL A 45 19.77 -0.65 -12.41
N VAL A 46 19.64 0.17 -13.46
CA VAL A 46 18.74 1.32 -13.46
C VAL A 46 17.29 0.90 -13.34
N THR A 47 16.83 -0.11 -14.09
CA THR A 47 15.45 -0.59 -13.99
C THR A 47 15.15 -1.20 -12.63
N ARG A 48 16.07 -1.98 -12.06
CA ARG A 48 15.96 -2.51 -10.68
C ARG A 48 15.92 -1.41 -9.64
N ALA A 49 16.68 -0.33 -9.81
CA ALA A 49 16.65 0.82 -8.91
C ALA A 49 15.29 1.54 -8.95
N ILE A 50 14.70 1.70 -10.15
CA ILE A 50 13.37 2.29 -10.33
C ILE A 50 12.29 1.42 -9.68
N GLU A 51 12.29 0.11 -9.96
CA GLU A 51 11.37 -0.85 -9.33
C GLU A 51 11.49 -0.83 -7.81
N GLY A 52 12.71 -0.82 -7.29
CA GLY A 52 12.98 -0.70 -5.86
C GLY A 52 12.51 0.63 -5.26
N ALA A 53 12.39 1.71 -6.05
CA ALA A 53 11.81 2.96 -5.57
C ALA A 53 10.28 2.88 -5.48
N VAL A 54 9.61 2.20 -6.41
CA VAL A 54 8.15 2.11 -6.45
C VAL A 54 7.56 0.98 -5.60
N LEU A 55 8.33 -0.06 -5.28
CA LEU A 55 7.85 -1.29 -4.65
C LEU A 55 7.00 -1.09 -3.39
N LEU A 56 7.46 -0.26 -2.45
CA LEU A 56 6.70 -0.01 -1.21
C LEU A 56 5.42 0.81 -1.47
N SER A 57 5.47 1.71 -2.44
CA SER A 57 4.34 2.57 -2.80
C SER A 57 3.19 1.78 -3.41
N ILE A 58 3.49 0.67 -4.10
CA ILE A 58 2.48 -0.25 -4.67
C ILE A 58 1.55 -0.78 -3.58
N SER A 59 2.08 -1.08 -2.39
CA SER A 59 1.28 -1.63 -1.28
C SER A 59 0.68 -0.54 -0.39
N ILE A 60 1.41 0.55 -0.15
CA ILE A 60 1.01 1.57 0.83
C ILE A 60 -0.12 2.47 0.30
N ILE A 61 -0.10 2.87 -0.97
CA ILE A 61 -1.13 3.77 -1.51
C ILE A 61 -2.52 3.11 -1.51
N PRO A 62 -2.71 1.87 -2.03
CA PRO A 62 -3.99 1.18 -1.94
C PRO A 62 -4.41 0.90 -0.50
N PHE A 63 -3.46 0.60 0.39
CA PHE A 63 -3.72 0.40 1.81
C PHE A 63 -4.33 1.64 2.45
N VAL A 64 -3.74 2.82 2.22
CA VAL A 64 -4.28 4.10 2.72
C VAL A 64 -5.68 4.34 2.14
N LEU A 65 -5.86 4.12 0.83
CA LEU A 65 -7.16 4.29 0.18
C LEU A 65 -8.24 3.37 0.78
N ALA A 66 -7.92 2.10 1.04
CA ALA A 66 -8.84 1.17 1.68
C ALA A 66 -9.23 1.63 3.09
N VAL A 67 -8.26 2.07 3.89
CA VAL A 67 -8.49 2.58 5.25
C VAL A 67 -9.40 3.80 5.29
N GLU A 68 -9.37 4.64 4.25
CA GLU A 68 -10.22 5.82 4.14
C GLU A 68 -11.70 5.49 3.90
N TYR A 69 -11.99 4.37 3.22
CA TYR A 69 -13.35 3.91 2.93
C TYR A 69 -13.96 2.99 3.98
N VAL A 70 -13.13 2.29 4.76
CA VAL A 70 -13.62 1.30 5.72
C VAL A 70 -14.06 2.00 7.02
N PRO A 71 -15.31 1.78 7.49
CA PRO A 71 -15.77 2.29 8.77
C PRO A 71 -14.98 1.68 9.93
N ALA A 72 -14.86 2.43 11.03
CA ALA A 72 -14.01 2.04 12.16
C ALA A 72 -14.26 0.62 12.68
N GLN A 73 -15.52 0.16 12.69
CA GLN A 73 -15.89 -1.18 13.18
C GLN A 73 -15.33 -2.32 12.31
N LYS A 74 -15.24 -2.13 10.98
CA LYS A 74 -14.74 -3.16 10.05
C LYS A 74 -13.29 -2.97 9.65
N ARG A 75 -12.65 -1.90 10.16
CA ARG A 75 -11.30 -1.50 9.78
C ARG A 75 -10.28 -2.59 10.11
N MET A 76 -10.36 -3.22 11.28
CA MET A 76 -9.42 -4.26 11.67
C MET A 76 -9.47 -5.47 10.71
N LEU A 77 -10.68 -5.93 10.35
CA LEU A 77 -10.84 -7.06 9.44
C LEU A 77 -10.24 -6.78 8.05
N VAL A 78 -10.56 -5.62 7.46
CA VAL A 78 -10.04 -5.26 6.12
C VAL A 78 -8.52 -5.04 6.16
N LEU A 79 -8.02 -4.41 7.23
CA LEU A 79 -6.58 -4.23 7.44
C LEU A 79 -5.85 -5.56 7.56
N SER A 80 -6.41 -6.52 8.31
CA SER A 80 -5.83 -7.85 8.45
C SER A 80 -5.84 -8.58 7.10
N ALA A 81 -6.93 -8.53 6.34
CA ALA A 81 -7.01 -9.12 5.00
C ALA A 81 -5.93 -8.57 4.06
N PHE A 82 -5.69 -7.25 4.06
CA PHE A 82 -4.60 -6.64 3.30
C PHE A 82 -3.21 -7.13 3.76
N ARG A 83 -3.01 -7.33 5.07
CA ARG A 83 -1.75 -7.84 5.60
C ARG A 83 -1.50 -9.32 5.27
N PHE A 84 -2.55 -10.13 5.14
CA PHE A 84 -2.42 -11.54 4.75
C PHE A 84 -1.94 -11.75 3.30
N ALA A 85 -2.20 -10.78 2.40
CA ALA A 85 -1.84 -10.93 1.00
C ALA A 85 -0.32 -11.07 0.79
N TYR A 86 0.49 -10.33 1.56
CA TYR A 86 1.94 -10.36 1.46
C TYR A 86 2.55 -11.74 1.82
N PRO A 87 2.31 -12.31 3.01
CA PRO A 87 2.88 -13.59 3.38
C PRO A 87 2.29 -14.73 2.54
N LEU A 88 1.02 -14.64 2.10
CA LEU A 88 0.47 -15.63 1.16
C LEU A 88 1.30 -15.69 -0.13
N LEU A 89 1.60 -14.53 -0.73
CA LEU A 89 2.48 -14.46 -1.89
C LEU A 89 3.91 -14.91 -1.56
N GLY A 90 4.39 -14.62 -0.36
CA GLY A 90 5.70 -15.04 0.14
C GLY A 90 5.85 -16.56 0.31
N VAL A 91 4.76 -17.28 0.59
CA VAL A 91 4.74 -18.75 0.58
C VAL A 91 4.72 -19.28 -0.85
N CYS A 92 3.92 -18.69 -1.76
CA CYS A 92 3.75 -19.21 -3.11
C CYS A 92 4.93 -18.90 -4.05
N MET A 93 5.50 -17.69 -3.99
CA MET A 93 6.52 -17.21 -4.94
C MET A 93 7.79 -18.07 -5.01
N PRO A 94 8.34 -18.60 -3.91
CA PRO A 94 9.49 -19.49 -3.97
C PRO A 94 9.23 -20.74 -4.84
N TRP A 95 8.06 -21.35 -4.72
CA TRP A 95 7.70 -22.54 -5.52
C TRP A 95 7.46 -22.21 -6.98
N VAL A 96 6.88 -21.03 -7.27
CA VAL A 96 6.79 -20.52 -8.64
C VAL A 96 8.19 -20.30 -9.22
N ALA A 97 9.11 -19.75 -8.43
CA ALA A 97 10.50 -19.57 -8.83
C ALA A 97 11.20 -20.90 -9.12
N TYR A 98 10.97 -21.91 -8.29
CA TYR A 98 11.46 -23.28 -8.49
C TYR A 98 10.91 -23.90 -9.78
N ALA A 99 9.60 -23.79 -10.03
CA ALA A 99 8.96 -24.37 -11.22
C ALA A 99 9.36 -23.67 -12.53
N VAL A 100 9.54 -22.35 -12.52
CA VAL A 100 9.89 -21.57 -13.72
C VAL A 100 11.39 -21.71 -14.05
N GLY A 101 12.25 -21.76 -13.04
CA GLY A 101 13.71 -21.96 -13.19
C GLY A 101 14.45 -20.84 -13.93
N HIS A 102 13.77 -19.80 -14.42
CA HIS A 102 14.34 -18.72 -15.23
C HIS A 102 13.97 -17.34 -14.66
N TRP A 103 14.98 -16.59 -14.24
CA TRP A 103 14.81 -15.27 -13.61
C TRP A 103 14.10 -14.24 -14.51
N ARG A 104 14.26 -14.33 -15.84
CA ARG A 104 13.54 -13.46 -16.80
C ARG A 104 12.05 -13.76 -16.80
N LEU A 105 11.67 -15.04 -16.90
CA LEU A 105 10.27 -15.44 -16.86
C LEU A 105 9.61 -15.07 -15.52
N LEU A 106 10.35 -15.13 -14.41
CA LEU A 106 9.86 -14.64 -13.13
C LEU A 106 9.55 -13.13 -13.13
N ASN A 107 10.35 -12.32 -13.83
CA ASN A 107 10.05 -10.91 -14.02
C ASN A 107 8.78 -10.71 -14.87
N ALA A 108 8.54 -11.57 -15.87
CA ALA A 108 7.32 -11.51 -16.66
C ALA A 108 6.07 -11.82 -15.82
N VAL A 109 6.16 -12.72 -14.81
CA VAL A 109 5.05 -12.98 -13.88
C VAL A 109 4.66 -11.72 -13.10
N VAL A 110 5.62 -10.87 -12.73
CA VAL A 110 5.37 -9.60 -12.01
C VAL A 110 4.66 -8.56 -12.88
N VAL A 111 4.78 -8.65 -14.21
CA VAL A 111 4.05 -7.74 -15.12
C VAL A 111 2.54 -7.94 -15.00
N VAL A 112 2.07 -9.17 -14.73
CA VAL A 112 0.64 -9.49 -14.61
C VAL A 112 -0.06 -8.65 -13.53
N PRO A 113 0.34 -8.66 -12.24
CA PRO A 113 -0.27 -7.79 -11.24
C PRO A 113 -0.05 -6.31 -11.54
N CYS A 114 1.03 -5.92 -12.23
CA CYS A 114 1.26 -4.54 -12.62
C CYS A 114 0.28 -4.03 -13.69
N ILE A 115 -0.26 -4.91 -14.54
CA ILE A 115 -1.32 -4.57 -15.51
C ILE A 115 -2.70 -4.61 -14.82
N LEU A 116 -2.93 -5.59 -13.95
CA LEU A 116 -4.21 -5.73 -13.24
C LEU A 116 -4.48 -4.56 -12.28
N GLY A 117 -3.46 -4.03 -11.59
CA GLY A 117 -3.61 -2.92 -10.65
C GLY A 117 -4.31 -1.68 -11.27
N PRO A 118 -3.81 -1.14 -12.40
CA PRO A 118 -4.46 -0.05 -13.13
C PRO A 118 -5.87 -0.37 -13.61
N LEU A 119 -6.12 -1.61 -14.07
CA LEU A 119 -7.48 -2.01 -14.49
C LEU A 119 -8.46 -1.99 -13.32
N VAL A 120 -8.05 -2.50 -12.16
CA VAL A 120 -8.85 -2.46 -10.93
C VAL A 120 -9.06 -1.03 -10.45
N SER A 121 -8.07 -0.15 -10.64
CA SER A 121 -8.16 1.25 -10.25
C SER A 121 -9.31 2.01 -10.93
N TRP A 122 -9.73 1.58 -12.12
CA TRP A 122 -10.86 2.20 -12.84
C TRP A 122 -12.19 2.03 -12.09
N PHE A 123 -12.33 0.95 -11.32
CA PHE A 123 -13.52 0.67 -10.52
C PHE A 123 -13.47 1.31 -9.13
N ILE A 124 -12.30 1.78 -8.69
CA ILE A 124 -12.10 2.32 -7.35
C ILE A 124 -12.25 3.86 -7.39
N PRO A 125 -13.19 4.44 -6.63
CA PRO A 125 -13.31 5.89 -6.55
C PRO A 125 -12.13 6.53 -5.82
N GLU A 126 -11.78 7.75 -6.23
CA GLU A 126 -10.77 8.57 -5.56
C GLU A 126 -11.19 8.96 -4.14
N SER A 127 -10.23 9.05 -3.22
CA SER A 127 -10.43 9.38 -1.81
C SER A 127 -11.40 10.55 -1.57
N THR A 128 -12.49 10.27 -0.84
CA THR A 128 -13.45 11.29 -0.42
C THR A 128 -12.82 12.33 0.51
N ARG A 129 -11.90 11.90 1.40
CA ARG A 129 -11.17 12.80 2.31
C ARG A 129 -10.28 13.76 1.56
N TRP A 130 -9.55 13.28 0.56
CA TRP A 130 -8.72 14.13 -0.30
C TRP A 130 -9.56 15.10 -1.12
N LEU A 131 -10.70 14.65 -1.66
CA LEU A 131 -11.62 15.51 -2.42
C LEU A 131 -12.21 16.62 -1.56
N ILE A 132 -12.57 16.33 -0.30
CA ILE A 132 -13.01 17.34 0.67
C ILE A 132 -11.88 18.34 0.94
N ALA A 133 -10.65 17.86 1.20
CA ALA A 133 -9.49 18.74 1.42
C ALA A 133 -9.18 19.64 0.21
N LYS A 134 -9.44 19.16 -1.02
CA LYS A 134 -9.34 19.96 -2.25
C LYS A 134 -10.56 20.86 -2.50
N GLY A 135 -11.61 20.78 -1.68
CA GLY A 135 -12.88 21.49 -1.81
C GLY A 135 -13.75 21.03 -2.98
N ASN A 136 -13.54 19.82 -3.50
CA ASN A 136 -14.35 19.27 -4.58
C ASN A 136 -15.59 18.53 -4.03
N ILE A 137 -16.49 19.29 -3.41
CA ILE A 137 -17.67 18.76 -2.74
C ILE A 137 -18.62 18.05 -3.72
N LYS A 138 -18.74 18.55 -4.95
CA LYS A 138 -19.60 17.93 -6.00
C LYS A 138 -19.17 16.47 -6.27
N ARG A 139 -17.87 16.23 -6.44
CA ARG A 139 -17.35 14.88 -6.71
C ARG A 139 -17.45 13.98 -5.47
N THR A 140 -17.21 14.54 -4.28
CA THR A 140 -17.41 13.82 -3.00
C THR A 140 -18.84 13.31 -2.87
N LYS A 141 -19.85 14.18 -3.09
CA LYS A 141 -21.28 13.80 -3.02
C LYS A 141 -21.62 12.67 -3.98
N LYS A 142 -21.17 12.77 -5.24
CA LYS A 142 -21.38 11.71 -6.25
C LYS A 142 -20.80 10.36 -5.82
N ILE A 143 -19.60 10.36 -5.24
CA ILE A 143 -18.95 9.13 -4.75
C ILE A 143 -19.72 8.58 -3.54
N LEU A 144 -20.11 9.42 -2.59
CA LEU A 144 -20.85 8.96 -1.41
C LEU A 144 -22.23 8.41 -1.77
N GLN A 145 -22.95 9.02 -2.71
CA GLN A 145 -24.22 8.50 -3.25
C GLN A 145 -24.01 7.15 -3.93
N TRP A 146 -22.94 6.98 -4.71
CA TRP A 146 -22.60 5.70 -5.32
C TRP A 146 -22.30 4.63 -4.26
N ILE A 147 -21.52 4.96 -3.22
CA ILE A 147 -21.23 4.06 -2.09
C ILE A 147 -22.52 3.68 -1.34
N ALA A 148 -23.41 4.64 -1.09
CA ALA A 148 -24.71 4.38 -0.44
C ALA A 148 -25.54 3.38 -1.25
N LYS A 149 -25.61 3.59 -2.58
CA LYS A 149 -26.31 2.68 -3.51
C LYS A 149 -25.71 1.27 -3.50
N VAL A 150 -24.38 1.14 -3.55
CA VAL A 150 -23.68 -0.16 -3.49
C VAL A 150 -23.92 -0.86 -2.16
N ASN A 151 -23.99 -0.10 -1.05
CA ASN A 151 -24.29 -0.63 0.27
C ASN A 151 -25.79 -0.86 0.53
N GLY A 152 -26.66 -0.65 -0.46
CA GLY A 152 -28.11 -0.81 -0.32
C GLY A 152 -28.79 0.21 0.60
N LYS A 153 -28.13 1.32 0.93
CA LYS A 153 -28.70 2.39 1.75
C LYS A 153 -29.30 3.47 0.85
N GLN A 154 -30.57 3.78 1.04
CA GLN A 154 -31.17 4.99 0.49
C GLN A 154 -30.76 6.16 1.39
N VAL A 155 -29.99 7.09 0.84
CA VAL A 155 -29.60 8.32 1.53
C VAL A 155 -30.21 9.47 0.73
N ASP A 156 -30.99 10.31 1.41
CA ASP A 156 -31.61 11.47 0.76
C ASP A 156 -30.53 12.36 0.12
N PRO A 157 -30.75 12.86 -1.10
CA PRO A 157 -29.83 13.80 -1.74
C PRO A 157 -29.53 15.01 -0.84
N ASP A 158 -30.53 15.48 -0.09
CA ASP A 158 -30.46 16.64 0.80
C ASP A 158 -29.67 16.34 2.09
N ALA A 159 -29.56 15.07 2.50
CA ALA A 159 -28.73 14.69 3.65
C ALA A 159 -27.22 14.88 3.38
N PHE A 160 -26.82 14.99 2.11
CA PHE A 160 -25.46 15.36 1.74
C PHE A 160 -25.25 16.88 1.70
N ASP A 161 -26.32 17.67 1.56
CA ASP A 161 -26.29 19.13 1.63
C ASP A 161 -26.19 19.62 3.08
N SER A 162 -26.68 18.84 4.05
CA SER A 162 -26.53 19.11 5.49
C SER A 162 -25.16 18.71 6.06
N LEU A 163 -24.32 17.99 5.31
CA LEU A 163 -22.94 17.71 5.71
C LEU A 163 -22.13 19.01 5.68
N GLN A 164 -21.82 19.52 6.86
CA GLN A 164 -20.87 20.61 7.03
C GLN A 164 -19.47 20.10 6.67
N PHE A 165 -19.03 20.41 5.45
CA PHE A 165 -17.64 20.26 5.08
C PHE A 165 -16.86 21.46 5.62
N PRO A 166 -15.63 21.26 6.16
CA PRO A 166 -14.79 22.37 6.57
C PRO A 166 -14.62 23.34 5.41
N ASP A 167 -14.95 24.61 5.64
CA ASP A 167 -14.89 25.62 4.60
C ASP A 167 -13.42 25.94 4.28
N LYS A 168 -13.09 26.17 3.00
CA LYS A 168 -11.68 26.46 2.59
C LYS A 168 -11.12 27.72 3.26
N SER A 169 -12.01 28.59 3.73
CA SER A 169 -11.76 29.85 4.43
C SER A 169 -11.27 29.67 5.87
N ASP A 170 -11.57 28.53 6.51
CA ASP A 170 -11.09 28.23 7.85
C ASP A 170 -9.67 27.67 7.73
N GLY A 171 -8.71 28.60 7.71
CA GLY A 171 -7.30 28.40 7.37
C GLY A 171 -6.73 27.05 7.77
N MET A 172 -6.89 26.05 6.89
CA MET A 172 -5.99 24.90 6.81
C MET A 172 -4.63 25.50 6.46
N LYS A 173 -3.89 25.93 7.49
CA LYS A 173 -2.48 26.27 7.41
C LYS A 173 -1.86 25.20 6.53
N LYS A 174 -1.08 25.59 5.52
CA LYS A 174 -0.26 24.65 4.75
C LYS A 174 0.58 23.88 5.78
N THR A 175 0.11 22.72 6.19
CA THR A 175 0.76 21.91 7.21
C THR A 175 2.00 21.37 6.53
N SER A 176 3.15 21.86 6.98
CA SER A 176 4.43 21.34 6.54
C SER A 176 4.61 19.98 7.20
N THR A 177 5.26 19.04 6.52
CA THR A 177 5.68 17.78 7.15
C THR A 177 6.58 18.04 8.37
N MET A 178 7.22 19.21 8.43
CA MET A 178 8.02 19.65 9.57
C MET A 178 7.18 20.04 10.81
N ASP A 179 5.89 20.33 10.65
CA ASP A 179 5.00 20.67 11.77
C ASP A 179 4.79 19.49 12.72
N VAL A 180 5.08 18.27 12.28
CA VAL A 180 5.09 17.06 13.12
C VAL A 180 6.04 17.24 14.32
N PHE A 181 7.18 17.91 14.13
CA PHE A 181 8.14 18.17 15.20
C PHE A 181 7.76 19.37 16.09
N ARG A 182 6.88 20.25 15.59
CA ARG A 182 6.46 21.47 16.28
C ARG A 182 5.41 21.19 17.34
N PHE A 183 4.49 20.25 17.09
CA PHE A 183 3.43 19.92 18.03
C PHE A 183 3.84 18.75 18.94
N PRO A 184 3.80 18.91 20.29
CA PRO A 184 4.32 17.91 21.22
C PRO A 184 3.59 16.56 21.15
N THR A 185 2.27 16.58 20.93
CA THR A 185 1.46 15.35 20.79
C THR A 185 1.79 14.59 19.51
N LEU A 186 1.94 15.30 18.37
CA LEU A 186 2.33 14.66 17.10
C LEU A 186 3.75 14.12 17.19
N ARG A 187 4.69 14.88 17.75
CA ARG A 187 6.07 14.44 17.97
C ARG A 187 6.13 13.18 18.83
N ARG A 188 5.38 13.13 19.94
CA ARG A 188 5.30 11.93 20.79
C ARG A 188 4.77 10.72 20.02
N ASN A 189 3.66 10.86 19.31
CA ASN A 189 3.08 9.76 18.54
C ASN A 189 4.01 9.30 17.40
N PHE A 190 4.69 10.24 16.75
CA PHE A 190 5.70 9.95 15.73
C PHE A 190 6.88 9.17 16.30
N LEU A 191 7.45 9.60 17.43
CA LEU A 191 8.56 8.91 18.10
C LEU A 191 8.17 7.52 18.59
N ILE A 192 6.98 7.37 19.18
CA ILE A 192 6.46 6.06 19.59
C ILE A 192 6.32 5.14 18.37
N THR A 193 5.74 5.65 17.29
CA THR A 193 5.54 4.88 16.06
C THR A 193 6.89 4.48 15.45
N LEU A 194 7.85 5.41 15.39
CA LEU A 194 9.20 5.15 14.91
C LEU A 194 9.90 4.07 15.74
N PHE A 195 9.78 4.14 17.07
CA PHE A 195 10.36 3.16 17.99
C PHE A 195 9.72 1.77 17.82
N LEU A 196 8.39 1.70 17.74
CA LEU A 196 7.67 0.44 17.50
C LEU A 196 8.03 -0.17 16.14
N TRP A 197 8.18 0.64 15.10
CA TRP A 197 8.66 0.18 13.79
C TRP A 197 10.10 -0.34 13.86
N LEU A 198 10.98 0.35 14.58
CA LEU A 198 12.37 -0.08 14.76
C LEU A 198 12.45 -1.43 15.48
N LEU A 199 11.70 -1.61 16.57
CA LEU A 199 11.61 -2.89 17.26
C LEU A 199 11.08 -3.98 16.33
N SER A 200 10.03 -3.67 15.56
CA SER A 200 9.43 -4.62 14.61
C SER A 200 10.43 -5.04 13.52
N CYS A 201 11.22 -4.10 12.99
CA CYS A 201 12.28 -4.40 12.02
C CYS A 201 13.37 -5.30 12.63
N LEU A 202 13.76 -5.05 13.87
CA LEU A 202 14.78 -5.84 14.56
C LEU A 202 14.30 -7.26 14.84
N THR A 203 13.10 -7.43 15.38
CA THR A 203 12.55 -8.77 15.65
C THR A 203 12.34 -9.56 14.35
N TYR A 204 11.84 -8.92 13.30
CA TYR A 204 11.67 -9.54 12.00
C TYR A 204 13.00 -9.97 11.38
N SER A 205 14.01 -9.09 11.40
CA SER A 205 15.33 -9.38 10.85
C SER A 205 16.04 -10.49 11.64
N ALA A 206 15.92 -10.48 12.97
CA ALA A 206 16.46 -11.54 13.81
C ALA A 206 15.78 -12.88 13.49
N GLY A 207 14.44 -12.91 13.38
CA GLY A 207 13.68 -14.11 13.00
C GLY A 207 14.12 -14.68 11.65
N GLN A 208 14.30 -13.82 10.65
CA GLN A 208 14.82 -14.23 9.33
C GLN A 208 16.25 -14.78 9.41
N LEU A 209 17.12 -14.18 10.22
CA LEU A 209 18.48 -14.68 10.42
C LEU A 209 18.48 -16.06 11.09
N TYR A 210 17.65 -16.26 12.11
CA TYR A 210 17.48 -17.57 12.74
C TYR A 210 16.95 -18.61 11.75
N ALA A 211 15.94 -18.26 10.94
CA ALA A 211 15.42 -19.15 9.90
C ALA A 211 16.50 -19.52 8.88
N ALA A 212 17.34 -18.57 8.48
CA ALA A 212 18.47 -18.81 7.57
C ALA A 212 19.53 -19.76 8.14
N THR A 213 19.69 -19.81 9.47
CA THR A 213 20.59 -20.79 10.11
C THR A 213 19.95 -22.16 10.33
N ALA A 214 18.62 -22.26 10.26
CA ALA A 214 17.89 -23.49 10.56
C ALA A 214 17.71 -24.41 9.34
N THR A 215 17.86 -23.90 8.12
CA THR A 215 17.65 -24.68 6.89
C THR A 215 18.52 -24.13 5.76
N ASP A 216 19.23 -25.02 5.06
CA ASP A 216 20.08 -24.67 3.93
C ASP A 216 19.30 -24.39 2.63
N ASP A 217 18.04 -24.83 2.56
CA ASP A 217 17.15 -24.62 1.41
C ASP A 217 16.43 -23.24 1.49
N PRO A 218 16.73 -22.28 0.59
CA PRO A 218 16.15 -20.95 0.60
C PRO A 218 14.63 -20.94 0.29
N PHE A 219 14.12 -21.94 -0.43
CA PHE A 219 12.70 -22.06 -0.76
C PHE A 219 11.89 -22.48 0.46
N VAL A 220 12.40 -23.45 1.22
CA VAL A 220 11.80 -23.92 2.47
C VAL A 220 11.88 -22.84 3.54
N MET A 221 13.02 -22.17 3.67
CA MET A 221 13.19 -21.04 4.60
C MET A 221 12.14 -19.96 4.33
N THR A 222 12.06 -19.47 3.08
CA THR A 222 11.14 -18.38 2.72
C THR A 222 9.68 -18.78 2.92
N SER A 223 9.31 -20.00 2.54
CA SER A 223 7.94 -20.50 2.71
C SER A 223 7.57 -20.64 4.18
N THR A 224 8.47 -21.17 5.02
CA THR A 224 8.21 -21.41 6.44
C THR A 224 8.09 -20.09 7.20
N THR A 225 8.95 -19.10 6.94
CA THR A 225 8.84 -17.79 7.59
C THR A 225 7.52 -17.10 7.26
N ASN A 226 7.13 -17.08 5.98
CA ASN A 226 5.86 -16.46 5.59
C ASN A 226 4.65 -17.26 6.10
N ALA A 227 4.75 -18.59 6.22
CA ALA A 227 3.70 -19.40 6.84
C ALA A 227 3.51 -19.07 8.33
N MET A 228 4.61 -18.84 9.07
CA MET A 228 4.54 -18.36 10.45
C MET A 228 3.86 -16.99 10.56
N ASP A 229 4.14 -16.07 9.63
CA ASP A 229 3.48 -14.76 9.58
C ASP A 229 1.96 -14.89 9.37
N ILE A 230 1.51 -15.84 8.53
CA ILE A 230 0.07 -16.14 8.35
C ILE A 230 -0.54 -16.62 9.67
N LEU A 231 0.10 -17.57 10.37
CA LEU A 231 -0.40 -18.07 11.65
C LEU A 231 -0.48 -16.97 12.71
N GLY A 232 0.53 -16.11 12.78
CA GLY A 232 0.56 -14.95 13.69
C GLY A 232 -0.57 -13.95 13.40
N HIS A 233 -0.83 -13.65 12.13
CA HIS A 233 -1.95 -12.79 11.74
C HIS A 233 -3.32 -13.44 12.00
N GLY A 234 -3.44 -14.76 11.82
CA GLY A 234 -4.67 -15.52 12.08
C GLY A 234 -5.06 -15.52 13.55
N ALA A 235 -4.08 -15.75 14.44
CA ALA A 235 -4.30 -15.73 15.87
C ALA A 235 -4.76 -14.35 16.38
N GLY A 236 -4.20 -13.26 15.85
CA GLY A 236 -4.55 -11.89 16.24
C GLY A 236 -5.95 -11.43 15.78
N VAL A 237 -6.50 -12.03 14.72
CA VAL A 237 -7.87 -11.75 14.26
C VAL A 237 -8.91 -12.54 15.04
N ALA A 238 -8.56 -13.74 15.53
CA ALA A 238 -9.47 -14.56 16.33
C ALA A 238 -9.63 -14.05 17.78
N SER A 239 -8.71 -13.21 18.26
CA SER A 239 -8.64 -12.74 19.65
C SER A 239 -9.24 -11.35 19.91
N GLY A 240 -9.86 -10.69 18.92
CA GLY A 240 -10.41 -9.33 19.05
C GLY A 240 -11.79 -9.18 18.43
#